data_AF-A0A9N7MQ75-F1
#
_entry.id   AF-A0A9N7MQ75-F1
#
_cell.length_a   1.000
_cell.length_b   1.000
_cell.length_c   1.000
_cell.angle_alpha   90.00
_cell.angle_beta   90.00
_cell.angle_gamma   90.00
#
_symmetry.space_group_name_H-M   'P 1'
#
loop_
_entity.id
_entity.type
_entity.pdbx_description
1 polymer ?
#
loop_
_entity_poly.entity_id
_entity_poly.type
_entity_poly.pdbx_seq_one_letter_code
_entity_poly.pdbx_strand_id
1 'polypeptide(L)'
;LIAKSTTFEFVFIAYLLMTILAKTSVLLAALQEKSQNIVKAFVLIRTLKEDLGKFREDGWEEFLESVKEFCSQKGILVPNMEDHLPGRPRSKRQVDDQPKTYLHFFRRDIFLP
;
A
#
# COMPACT_ATOMS: atom_id res chain seq x y z
N LEU A 1 2.74 -19.11 16.71
CA LEU A 1 1.75 -18.28 15.98
C LEU A 1 2.11 -16.79 15.92
N ILE A 2 3.35 -16.37 16.21
CA ILE A 2 3.86 -15.02 15.89
C ILE A 2 5.33 -15.15 15.47
N ALA A 3 5.57 -15.85 14.36
CA ALA A 3 6.91 -15.99 13.83
C ALA A 3 6.81 -15.99 12.30
N LYS A 4 7.45 -14.98 11.67
CA LYS A 4 7.66 -14.82 10.22
C LYS A 4 6.70 -13.91 9.41
N SER A 5 6.34 -12.73 9.95
CA SER A 5 5.83 -11.57 9.16
C SER A 5 6.79 -10.38 9.30
N THR A 6 8.08 -10.63 9.08
CA THR A 6 9.19 -9.83 9.62
C THR A 6 9.55 -8.61 8.76
N THR A 7 9.60 -7.44 9.43
CA THR A 7 10.27 -6.16 9.12
C THR A 7 9.95 -5.44 7.79
N PHE A 8 10.13 -6.06 6.63
CA PHE A 8 9.91 -5.38 5.34
C PHE A 8 8.44 -4.99 5.14
N GLU A 9 7.51 -5.91 5.42
CA GLU A 9 6.06 -5.65 5.32
C GLU A 9 5.63 -4.49 6.22
N PHE A 10 6.19 -4.41 7.43
CA PHE A 10 5.92 -3.31 8.35
C PHE A 10 6.42 -1.97 7.80
N VAL A 11 7.65 -1.91 7.30
CA VAL A 11 8.19 -0.69 6.68
C VAL A 11 7.36 -0.29 5.47
N PHE A 12 7.01 -1.25 4.61
CA PHE A 12 6.16 -1.02 3.45
C PHE A 12 4.81 -0.40 3.85
N ILE A 13 4.12 -1.00 4.83
CA ILE A 13 2.83 -0.49 5.32
C ILE A 13 3.01 0.89 5.97
N ALA A 14 4.08 1.11 6.73
CA ALA A 14 4.35 2.41 7.33
C ALA A 14 4.57 3.50 6.28
N TYR A 15 5.38 3.24 5.25
CA TYR A 15 5.59 4.15 4.13
C TYR A 15 4.28 4.41 3.38
N LEU A 16 3.49 3.37 3.11
CA LEU A 16 2.19 3.50 2.46
C LEU A 16 1.22 4.37 3.30
N LEU A 17 1.13 4.11 4.61
CA LEU A 17 0.30 4.89 5.52
C LEU A 17 0.77 6.34 5.63
N MET A 18 2.08 6.60 5.65
CA MET A 18 2.60 7.98 5.66
C MET A 18 2.21 8.74 4.39
N THR A 19 2.32 8.10 3.22
CA THR A 19 1.89 8.70 1.94
C THR A 19 0.40 8.99 1.93
N ILE A 20 -0.43 8.05 2.40
CA ILE A 20 -1.88 8.25 2.51
C ILE A 20 -2.19 9.37 3.53
N LEU A 21 -1.57 9.33 4.72
CA LEU A 21 -1.81 10.30 5.79
C LEU A 21 -1.46 11.72 5.37
N ALA A 22 -0.32 11.91 4.71
CA ALA A 22 0.11 13.21 4.17
C ALA A 22 -0.91 13.79 3.17
N LYS A 23 -1.59 12.92 2.41
CA LYS A 23 -2.65 13.35 1.47
C LYS A 23 -3.98 13.57 2.19
N THR A 24 -4.34 12.75 3.17
CA THR A 24 -5.57 12.90 3.96
C THR A 24 -5.56 14.09 4.92
N SER A 25 -4.40 14.54 5.41
CA SER A 25 -4.30 15.71 6.29
C SER A 25 -4.73 16.99 5.57
N VAL A 26 -4.40 17.12 4.28
CA VAL A 26 -4.88 18.18 3.39
C VAL A 26 -6.40 18.13 3.25
N LEU A 27 -6.95 16.93 3.07
CA LEU A 27 -8.39 16.71 2.99
C LEU A 27 -9.10 17.07 4.33
N LEU A 28 -8.51 16.65 5.46
CA LEU A 28 -9.06 16.90 6.79
C LEU A 28 -9.09 18.40 7.11
N ALA A 29 -8.04 19.14 6.74
CA ALA A 29 -8.02 20.60 6.86
C ALA A 29 -9.14 21.26 6.05
N ALA A 30 -9.38 20.80 4.82
CA ALA A 30 -10.45 21.33 3.96
C ALA A 30 -11.87 21.00 4.47
N LEU A 31 -12.02 19.88 5.19
CA LEU A 31 -13.28 19.45 5.82
C LEU A 31 -13.60 20.16 7.13
N GLN A 32 -12.57 20.56 7.89
CA GLN A 32 -12.73 21.30 9.15
C GLN A 32 -13.21 22.75 8.91
N GLU A 33 -13.01 23.29 7.71
CA GLU A 33 -13.56 24.57 7.28
C GLU A 33 -15.07 24.40 6.95
N LYS A 34 -15.94 24.70 7.93
CA LYS A 34 -17.38 24.34 7.98
C LYS A 34 -18.21 24.60 6.71
N SER A 35 -19.11 23.64 6.43
CA SER A 35 -20.31 23.59 5.57
C SER A 35 -20.25 24.05 4.10
N GLN A 36 -19.50 25.09 3.73
CA GLN A 36 -19.43 25.55 2.33
C GLN A 36 -18.56 24.65 1.43
N ASN A 37 -17.85 23.69 2.03
CA ASN A 37 -16.82 22.91 1.36
C ASN A 37 -17.16 21.42 1.20
N ILE A 38 -18.40 20.95 1.40
CA ILE A 38 -18.72 19.52 1.19
C ILE A 38 -18.43 19.07 -0.25
N VAL A 39 -18.70 19.95 -1.23
CA VAL A 39 -18.36 19.74 -2.64
C VAL A 39 -16.83 19.74 -2.82
N LYS A 40 -16.11 20.66 -2.18
CA LYS A 40 -14.64 20.74 -2.20
C LYS A 40 -14.00 19.50 -1.58
N ALA A 41 -14.55 18.99 -0.48
CA ALA A 41 -14.11 17.76 0.14
C ALA A 41 -14.39 16.54 -0.73
N PHE A 42 -15.54 16.47 -1.40
CA PHE A 42 -15.82 15.39 -2.34
C PHE A 42 -14.87 15.41 -3.54
N VAL A 43 -14.56 16.59 -4.08
CA VAL A 43 -13.53 16.76 -5.12
C VAL A 43 -12.17 16.28 -4.61
N LEU A 44 -11.78 16.65 -3.40
CA LEU A 44 -10.52 16.20 -2.79
C LEU A 44 -10.49 14.68 -2.52
N ILE A 45 -11.60 14.06 -2.11
CA ILE A 45 -11.71 12.60 -1.96
C ILE A 45 -11.57 11.90 -3.31
N ARG A 46 -12.21 12.43 -4.36
CA ARG A 46 -12.06 11.91 -5.71
C ARG A 46 -10.62 12.04 -6.20
N THR A 47 -10.01 13.21 -6.04
CA THR A 47 -8.61 13.46 -6.39
C THR A 47 -7.68 12.55 -5.58
N LEU A 48 -7.94 12.32 -4.29
CA LEU A 48 -7.19 11.37 -3.48
C LEU A 48 -7.31 9.94 -4.02
N LYS A 49 -8.51 9.51 -4.41
CA LYS A 49 -8.74 8.19 -5.00
C LYS A 49 -8.01 8.04 -6.34
N GLU A 50 -8.04 9.08 -7.17
CA GLU A 50 -7.30 9.13 -8.45
C GLU A 50 -5.78 9.12 -8.21
N ASP A 51 -5.29 9.89 -7.25
CA ASP A 51 -3.87 9.94 -6.87
C ASP A 51 -3.39 8.60 -6.32
N LEU A 52 -4.18 7.91 -5.49
CA LEU A 52 -3.86 6.56 -5.00
C LEU A 52 -3.88 5.53 -6.13
N GLY A 53 -4.80 5.68 -7.09
CA GLY A 53 -4.83 4.88 -8.31
C GLY A 53 -3.58 5.07 -9.16
N LYS A 54 -3.21 6.34 -9.44
CA LYS A 54 -1.99 6.70 -10.18
C LYS A 54 -0.72 6.25 -9.45
N PHE A 55 -0.68 6.41 -8.14
CA PHE A 55 0.43 5.92 -7.33
C PHE A 55 0.63 4.40 -7.47
N ARG A 56 -0.46 3.64 -7.61
CA ARG A 56 -0.39 2.18 -7.81
C ARG A 56 0.05 1.77 -9.21
N GLU A 57 -0.29 2.55 -10.23
CA GLU A 57 0.04 2.24 -11.63
C GLU A 57 1.39 2.83 -12.03
N ASP A 58 1.58 4.13 -11.82
CA ASP A 58 2.73 4.91 -12.30
C ASP A 58 3.78 5.12 -11.19
N GLY A 59 3.35 5.26 -9.93
CA GLY A 59 4.24 5.54 -8.79
C GLY A 59 4.78 4.31 -8.06
N TRP A 60 4.41 3.10 -8.51
CA TRP A 60 4.69 1.85 -7.81
C TRP A 60 6.19 1.56 -7.71
N GLU A 61 6.91 1.71 -8.83
CA GLU A 61 8.32 1.35 -8.91
C GLU A 61 9.18 2.26 -8.04
N GLU A 62 8.96 3.58 -8.11
CA GLU A 62 9.66 4.58 -7.29
C GLU A 62 9.40 4.37 -5.79
N PHE A 63 8.14 4.10 -5.44
CA PHE A 63 7.77 3.81 -4.05
C PHE A 63 8.45 2.54 -3.54
N LEU A 64 8.39 1.46 -4.32
CA LEU A 64 8.98 0.19 -3.91
C LEU A 64 10.49 0.31 -3.76
N GLU A 65 11.15 1.05 -4.66
CA GLU A 65 12.58 1.30 -4.59
C GLU A 65 12.95 2.10 -3.33
N SER A 66 12.18 3.13 -2.98
CA SER A 66 12.37 3.90 -1.74
C SER A 66 12.27 3.01 -0.49
N VAL A 67 11.30 2.10 -0.45
CA VAL A 67 11.13 1.14 0.65
C VAL A 67 12.30 0.15 0.71
N LYS A 68 12.75 -0.36 -0.44
CA LYS A 68 13.90 -1.27 -0.53
C LYS A 68 15.19 -0.59 -0.09
N GLU A 69 15.43 0.64 -0.53
CA GLU A 69 16.60 1.42 -0.15
C GLU A 69 16.64 1.64 1.36
N PHE A 70 15.54 2.10 1.94
CA PHE A 70 15.43 2.26 3.38
C PHE A 70 15.70 0.94 4.12
N CYS A 71 15.12 -0.17 3.66
CA CYS A 71 15.35 -1.48 4.27
C CYS A 71 16.82 -1.89 4.17
N SER A 72 17.45 -1.73 3.00
CA SER A 72 18.87 -2.01 2.77
C SER A 72 19.76 -1.21 3.73
N GLN A 73 19.52 0.11 3.85
CA GLN A 73 20.25 0.99 4.78
C GLN A 73 20.09 0.57 6.25
N LYS A 74 18.96 -0.05 6.62
CA LYS A 74 18.68 -0.53 7.99
C LYS A 74 19.04 -2.00 8.20
N GLY A 75 19.63 -2.67 7.22
CA GLY A 75 19.94 -4.11 7.28
C GLY A 75 18.69 -5.00 7.35
N ILE A 76 17.55 -4.50 6.90
CA ILE A 76 16.29 -5.23 6.82
C ILE A 76 16.29 -6.05 5.53
N LEU A 77 16.03 -7.36 5.67
CA LEU A 77 15.95 -8.28 4.53
C LEU A 77 14.80 -7.88 3.58
N VAL A 78 15.16 -7.62 2.32
CA VAL A 78 14.21 -7.37 1.24
C VAL A 78 13.84 -8.72 0.60
N PRO A 79 12.56 -9.12 0.57
CA PRO A 79 12.15 -10.34 -0.11
C PRO A 79 12.27 -10.19 -1.63
N ASN A 80 12.55 -11.30 -2.32
CA ASN A 80 12.42 -11.32 -3.76
C ASN A 80 10.93 -11.26 -4.13
N MET A 81 10.57 -10.31 -4.99
CA MET A 81 9.17 -10.02 -5.33
C MET A 81 8.52 -11.14 -6.16
N GLU A 82 9.33 -11.96 -6.83
CA GLU A 82 8.87 -13.12 -7.62
C GLU A 82 8.66 -14.37 -6.74
N ASP A 83 9.17 -14.39 -5.51
CA ASP A 83 9.01 -15.53 -4.62
C ASP A 83 7.56 -15.69 -4.17
N HIS A 84 7.16 -16.94 -3.95
CA HIS A 84 5.83 -17.28 -3.47
C HIS A 84 5.65 -16.98 -1.98
N LEU A 85 4.48 -16.45 -1.63
CA LEU A 85 4.11 -16.11 -0.27
C LEU A 85 3.86 -17.40 0.57
N PRO A 86 4.63 -17.68 1.63
CA PRO A 86 4.48 -18.91 2.40
C PRO A 86 3.25 -18.86 3.33
N GLY A 87 2.40 -19.91 3.29
CA GLY A 87 1.45 -20.21 4.37
C GLY A 87 0.08 -19.52 4.34
N ARG A 88 -0.35 -18.87 3.26
CA ARG A 88 -1.74 -18.35 3.18
C ARG A 88 -2.71 -19.50 2.85
N PRO A 89 -3.79 -19.73 3.64
CA PRO A 89 -4.74 -20.80 3.36
C PRO A 89 -5.39 -20.58 1.99
N ARG A 90 -5.37 -21.61 1.14
CA ARG A 90 -6.10 -21.65 -0.12
C ARG A 90 -7.59 -21.41 0.19
N SER A 91 -8.13 -20.29 -0.27
CA SER A 91 -9.58 -20.13 -0.35
C SER A 91 -10.09 -21.20 -1.31
N LYS A 92 -10.97 -22.09 -0.84
CA LYS A 92 -11.61 -23.14 -1.66
C LYS A 92 -12.43 -22.59 -2.85
N ARG A 93 -12.50 -21.26 -3.03
CA ARG A 93 -13.28 -20.57 -4.07
C ARG A 93 -12.45 -20.07 -5.26
N GLN A 94 -11.12 -20.18 -5.27
CA GLN A 94 -10.31 -19.75 -6.42
C GLN A 94 -9.80 -20.97 -7.20
N VAL A 95 -10.37 -21.15 -8.40
CA VAL A 95 -10.09 -22.22 -9.37
C VAL A 95 -8.82 -21.95 -10.20
N ASP A 96 -8.13 -20.82 -9.95
CA ASP A 96 -6.96 -20.39 -10.72
C ASP A 96 -5.72 -20.37 -9.79
N ASP A 97 -5.18 -21.58 -9.54
CA ASP A 97 -4.23 -21.89 -8.46
C ASP A 97 -2.77 -21.61 -8.88
N GLN A 98 -2.45 -20.35 -9.18
CA GLN A 98 -1.04 -19.91 -9.20
C GLN A 98 -0.61 -19.45 -7.80
N PRO A 99 0.55 -19.91 -7.30
CA PRO A 99 1.07 -19.46 -6.02
C PRO A 99 1.31 -17.94 -6.03
N LYS A 100 0.57 -17.22 -5.16
CA LYS A 100 0.67 -15.75 -5.06
C LYS A 100 2.09 -15.32 -4.72
N THR A 101 2.66 -14.45 -5.54
CA THR A 101 3.99 -13.86 -5.32
C THR A 101 3.93 -12.70 -4.35
N TYR A 102 5.08 -12.32 -3.77
CA TYR A 102 5.20 -11.09 -2.98
C TYR A 102 4.78 -9.85 -3.78
N LEU A 103 5.11 -9.79 -5.08
CA LEU A 103 4.66 -8.70 -5.96
C LEU A 103 3.13 -8.58 -6.00
N HIS A 104 2.44 -9.71 -6.20
CA HIS A 104 0.98 -9.72 -6.21
C HIS A 104 0.43 -9.24 -4.87
N PHE A 105 1.00 -9.72 -3.77
CA PHE A 105 0.56 -9.33 -2.43
C PHE A 105 0.72 -7.82 -2.19
N PHE A 106 1.93 -7.28 -2.34
CA PHE A 106 2.21 -5.88 -2.04
C PHE A 106 1.53 -4.91 -3.02
N ARG A 107 1.44 -5.23 -4.32
CA ARG A 107 0.84 -4.34 -5.33
C ARG A 107 -0.68 -4.44 -5.42
N ARG A 108 -1.28 -5.59 -5.08
CA ARG A 108 -2.73 -5.82 -5.25
C ARG A 108 -3.49 -6.09 -3.97
N ASP A 109 -3.00 -6.95 -3.09
CA ASP A 109 -3.76 -7.38 -1.93
C ASP A 109 -3.70 -6.36 -0.78
N ILE A 110 -2.59 -5.63 -0.60
CA ILE A 110 -2.42 -4.66 0.50
C ILE A 110 -3.27 -3.39 0.30
N PHE A 111 -3.48 -2.97 -0.96
CA PHE A 111 -4.21 -1.73 -1.24
C PHE A 111 -5.72 -1.81 -1.00
N LEU A 112 -6.23 -2.95 -0.52
CA LEU A 112 -7.64 -3.32 -0.34
C LEU A 112 -8.49 -3.20 -1.64
N PRO A 113 -9.46 -4.10 -1.84
CA PRO A 113 -10.44 -3.99 -2.93
C PRO A 113 -11.51 -2.92 -2.68
#